data_AF-A0A099FME7-F1
#
_entry.id   AF-A0A099FME7-F1
#
_cell.length_a   1.000
_cell.length_b   1.000
_cell.length_c   1.000
_cell.angle_alpha   90.00
_cell.angle_beta   90.00
_cell.angle_gamma   90.00
#
_symmetry.space_group_name_H-M   'P 1'
#
loop_
_entity.id
_entity.type
_entity.pdbx_description
1 polymer ?
#
loop_
_entity_poly.entity_id
_entity_poly.type
_entity_poly.pdbx_seq_one_letter_code
_entity_poly.pdbx_strand_id
1 'polypeptide(L)'
;MLRWLRILVTALAAVMGIGMLVIAALLWLRLSQPPLPELPEQVALPEGAVPAAVTFARDWLVVVTEAGEVLLYDRQGRLRETVQP
;
A
#
# COMPACT_ATOMS: atom_id res chain seq x y z
N MET A 1 -21.71 -28.69 38.19
CA MET A 1 -22.18 -28.14 36.90
C MET A 1 -21.83 -26.64 36.73
N LEU A 2 -22.08 -25.77 37.72
CA LEU A 2 -21.78 -24.32 37.61
C LEU A 2 -20.32 -23.95 37.26
N ARG A 3 -19.34 -24.71 37.74
CA ARG A 3 -17.90 -24.43 37.50
C ARG A 3 -17.51 -24.58 36.02
N TRP A 4 -18.15 -25.52 35.31
CA TRP A 4 -17.95 -25.74 33.88
C TRP A 4 -18.52 -24.59 33.04
N LEU A 5 -19.75 -24.16 33.36
CA LEU A 5 -20.37 -23.03 32.67
C LEU A 5 -19.58 -21.74 32.88
N ARG A 6 -19.06 -21.52 34.10
CA ARG A 6 -18.20 -20.36 34.40
C ARG A 6 -16.91 -20.38 33.59
N ILE A 7 -16.23 -21.53 33.50
CA ILE A 7 -15.00 -21.68 32.69
C ILE A 7 -15.30 -21.40 31.21
N LEU A 8 -16.41 -21.95 30.68
CA LEU A 8 -16.81 -21.76 29.29
C LEU A 8 -17.05 -20.28 28.96
N VAL A 9 -17.79 -19.57 29.82
CA VAL A 9 -18.09 -18.14 29.63
C VAL A 9 -16.84 -17.29 29.77
N THR A 10 -15.97 -17.59 30.75
CA THR A 10 -14.70 -16.84 30.89
C THR A 10 -13.76 -17.09 29.71
N ALA A 11 -13.72 -18.32 29.19
CA ALA A 11 -12.93 -18.65 28.01
C ALA A 11 -13.49 -17.92 26.78
N LEU A 12 -14.81 -17.91 26.61
CA LEU A 12 -15.46 -17.18 25.52
C LEU A 12 -15.17 -15.67 25.61
N ALA A 13 -15.31 -15.08 26.80
CA ALA A 13 -15.00 -13.67 27.03
C ALA A 13 -13.53 -13.36 26.75
N ALA A 14 -12.60 -14.23 27.17
CA ALA A 14 -11.18 -14.08 26.89
C ALA A 14 -10.89 -14.13 25.38
N VAL A 15 -11.47 -15.08 24.66
CA VAL A 15 -11.33 -15.20 23.20
C VAL A 15 -11.88 -13.96 22.49
N MET A 16 -13.04 -13.44 22.91
CA MET A 16 -13.60 -12.21 22.34
C MET A 16 -12.66 -11.01 22.56
N GLY A 17 -12.07 -10.88 23.75
CA GLY A 17 -11.09 -9.83 24.04
C GLY A 17 -9.82 -9.95 23.22
N ILE A 18 -9.27 -11.16 23.10
CA ILE A 18 -8.10 -11.44 22.26
C ILE A 18 -8.41 -11.11 20.80
N GLY A 19 -9.57 -11.51 20.29
CA GLY A 19 -9.99 -11.19 18.92
C GLY A 19 -10.02 -9.69 18.65
N MET A 20 -10.60 -8.91 19.57
CA MET A 20 -10.61 -7.45 19.49
C MET A 20 -9.19 -6.85 19.50
N LEU A 21 -8.30 -7.34 20.37
CA LEU A 21 -6.91 -6.90 20.42
C LEU A 21 -6.16 -7.21 19.12
N VAL A 22 -6.38 -8.39 18.53
CA VAL A 22 -5.79 -8.78 17.24
C VAL A 22 -6.25 -7.83 16.14
N ILE A 23 -7.56 -7.55 16.05
CA ILE A 23 -8.09 -6.61 15.05
C ILE A 23 -7.49 -5.22 15.25
N ALA A 24 -7.43 -4.72 16.48
CA ALA A 24 -6.82 -3.42 16.79
C ALA A 24 -5.33 -3.37 16.40
N ALA A 25 -4.56 -4.42 16.70
CA ALA A 25 -3.15 -4.52 16.32
C ALA A 25 -2.96 -4.57 14.79
N LEU A 26 -3.79 -5.32 14.08
CA LEU A 26 -3.77 -5.37 12.62
C LEU A 26 -4.11 -4.02 12.00
N LEU A 27 -5.13 -3.34 12.52
CA LEU A 27 -5.49 -2.00 12.09
C LEU A 27 -4.37 -1.01 12.38
N TRP A 28 -3.76 -1.05 13.57
CA TRP A 28 -2.62 -0.22 13.91
C TRP A 28 -1.48 -0.40 12.93
N LEU A 29 -1.11 -1.65 12.61
CA LEU A 29 -0.07 -1.96 11.64
C LEU A 29 -0.42 -1.45 10.23
N ARG A 30 -1.68 -1.61 9.83
CA ARG A 30 -2.16 -1.16 8.51
C ARG A 30 -2.19 0.36 8.40
N LEU A 31 -2.60 1.08 9.45
CA LEU A 31 -2.66 2.54 9.46
C LEU A 31 -1.29 3.18 9.73
N SER A 32 -0.38 2.49 10.42
CA SER A 32 1.02 2.92 10.57
C SER A 32 1.86 2.66 9.32
N GLN A 33 1.28 2.10 8.24
CA GLN A 33 1.97 2.12 6.96
C GLN A 33 2.23 3.58 6.59
N PRO A 34 3.48 3.94 6.22
CA PRO A 34 3.81 5.31 5.87
C PRO A 34 2.83 5.78 4.78
N PRO A 35 2.38 7.06 4.83
CA PRO A 35 1.55 7.63 3.79
C PRO A 35 2.18 7.30 2.44
N LEU A 36 1.35 7.03 1.43
CA LEU A 36 1.87 6.93 0.07
C LEU A 36 2.77 8.16 -0.16
N PRO A 37 3.94 7.95 -0.79
CA PRO A 37 4.90 9.04 -0.96
C PRO A 37 4.20 10.20 -1.64
N GLU A 38 4.48 11.42 -1.20
CA GLU A 38 4.04 12.61 -1.92
C GLU A 38 4.66 12.56 -3.31
N LEU A 39 3.84 12.19 -4.29
CA LEU A 39 4.18 12.14 -5.69
C LEU A 39 3.69 13.44 -6.32
N PRO A 40 4.39 13.95 -7.34
CA PRO A 40 4.03 15.19 -7.99
C PRO A 40 2.64 15.08 -8.63
N GLU A 41 1.82 16.11 -8.48
CA GLU A 41 0.47 16.15 -9.07
C GLU A 41 0.50 16.01 -10.59
N GLN A 42 1.61 16.41 -11.23
CA GLN A 42 1.80 16.41 -12.68
C GLN A 42 3.23 16.00 -13.01
N VAL A 43 3.37 15.08 -13.98
CA VAL A 43 4.65 14.68 -14.57
C VAL A 43 4.61 15.00 -16.05
N ALA A 44 5.64 15.70 -16.55
CA ALA A 44 5.80 15.95 -17.96
C ALA A 44 6.38 14.69 -18.63
N LEU A 45 5.62 14.11 -19.56
CA LEU A 45 6.10 13.02 -20.38
C LEU A 45 6.97 13.56 -21.53
N PRO A 46 7.91 12.74 -22.05
CA PRO A 46 8.65 13.06 -23.28
C PRO A 46 7.70 13.34 -24.45
N GLU A 47 8.14 14.17 -25.40
CA GLU A 47 7.31 14.54 -26.55
C GLU A 47 6.81 13.30 -27.30
N GLY A 48 5.49 13.18 -27.42
CA GLY A 48 4.83 12.07 -28.11
C GLY A 48 4.63 10.79 -27.28
N ALA A 49 5.09 10.73 -26.03
CA ALA A 49 4.86 9.58 -25.17
C ALA A 49 3.41 9.58 -24.63
N VAL A 50 2.66 8.53 -24.98
CA VAL A 50 1.28 8.30 -24.49
C VAL A 50 1.33 7.30 -23.33
N PRO A 51 0.83 7.64 -22.13
CA PRO A 51 0.82 6.72 -20.99
C PRO A 51 -0.23 5.62 -21.20
N ALA A 52 0.21 4.36 -21.15
CA ALA A 52 -0.65 3.18 -21.16
C ALA A 52 -0.98 2.71 -19.73
N ALA A 53 -0.01 2.79 -18.81
CA ALA A 53 -0.21 2.44 -17.41
C ALA A 53 0.66 3.30 -16.48
N VAL A 54 0.13 3.62 -15.30
CA VAL A 54 0.84 4.37 -14.25
C VAL A 54 0.80 3.60 -12.95
N THR A 55 1.97 3.33 -12.37
CA THR A 55 2.11 2.59 -11.11
C THR A 55 2.88 3.41 -10.10
N PHE A 56 2.32 3.54 -8.89
CA PHE A 56 2.95 4.22 -7.77
C PHE A 56 3.75 3.22 -6.94
N ALA A 57 5.07 3.40 -6.88
CA ALA A 57 5.94 2.63 -6.00
C ALA A 57 6.26 3.41 -4.73
N ARG A 58 7.10 2.81 -3.87
CA ARG A 58 7.50 3.39 -2.57
C ARG A 58 8.24 4.72 -2.64
N ASP A 59 8.98 5.02 -3.70
CA ASP A 59 9.76 6.27 -3.80
C ASP A 59 9.85 6.78 -5.25
N TRP A 60 9.06 6.22 -6.16
CA TRP A 60 9.12 6.54 -7.57
C TRP A 60 7.79 6.25 -8.27
N LEU A 61 7.58 6.93 -9.39
CA LEU A 61 6.48 6.70 -10.31
C LEU A 61 6.99 5.90 -11.50
N VAL A 62 6.26 4.85 -11.87
CA VAL A 62 6.53 4.08 -13.08
C VAL A 62 5.42 4.39 -14.08
N VAL A 63 5.79 4.89 -15.25
CA VAL A 63 4.88 5.12 -16.36
C VAL A 63 5.28 4.22 -17.50
N VAL A 64 4.35 3.37 -17.95
CA VAL A 64 4.54 2.55 -19.14
C VAL A 64 3.86 3.25 -20.30
N THR A 65 4.58 3.45 -21.41
CA THR A 65 4.03 4.06 -22.62
C THR A 65 3.33 3.02 -23.50
N GLU A 66 2.47 3.46 -24.42
CA GLU A 66 1.88 2.58 -25.44
C GLU A 66 2.95 1.93 -26.35
N ALA A 67 4.12 2.57 -26.49
CA ALA A 67 5.26 2.02 -27.20
C ALA A 67 5.99 0.90 -26.42
N GLY A 68 5.55 0.59 -25.19
CA GLY A 68 6.15 -0.43 -24.34
C GLY A 68 7.36 0.04 -23.53
N GLU A 69 7.66 1.35 -23.55
CA GLU A 69 8.76 1.92 -22.79
C GLU A 69 8.37 2.10 -21.32
N VAL A 70 9.29 1.79 -20.41
CA VAL A 70 9.12 1.97 -18.98
C VAL A 70 9.90 3.20 -18.54
N LEU A 71 9.18 4.27 -18.20
CA LEU A 71 9.70 5.55 -17.72
C LEU A 71 9.64 5.58 -16.19
N LEU A 72 10.79 5.70 -15.53
CA LEU A 72 10.89 5.80 -14.08
C LEU A 72 11.11 7.27 -13.69
N TYR A 73 10.17 7.83 -12.92
CA TYR A 73 10.29 9.18 -12.38
C TYR A 73 10.52 9.14 -10.87
N ASP A 74 11.37 10.04 -10.37
CA ASP A 74 11.54 10.23 -8.93
C ASP A 74 10.36 11.00 -8.29
N ARG A 75 10.43 11.19 -6.96
CA ARG A 75 9.45 11.97 -6.20
C ARG A 75 9.39 13.45 -6.61
N GLN A 76 10.40 13.95 -7.32
CA GLN A 76 10.44 15.31 -7.83
C GLN A 76 9.88 15.41 -9.26
N GLY A 77 9.41 14.30 -9.85
CA GLY A 77 8.89 14.24 -11.22
C GLY A 77 9.99 14.27 -12.29
N ARG A 78 11.26 14.03 -11.92
CA ARG A 78 12.37 13.97 -12.87
C ARG A 78 12.50 12.55 -13.40
N LEU A 79 12.59 12.43 -14.71
CA LEU A 79 12.89 11.16 -15.38
C LEU A 79 14.28 10.69 -14.96
N ARG A 80 14.36 9.53 -14.32
CA ARG A 80 15.62 8.91 -13.89
C ARG A 80 16.14 7.92 -14.91
N GLU A 81 15.24 7.09 -15.42
CA GLU A 81 15.62 5.96 -16.26
C GLU A 81 14.49 5.64 -17.23
N THR A 82 14.88 5.31 -18.46
CA THR A 82 13.99 4.78 -19.49
C THR A 82 14.49 3.39 -19.82
N VAL A 83 13.65 2.38 -19.60
CA VAL A 83 13.95 1.00 -19.93
C VAL A 83 13.09 0.59 -21.12
N GLN A 84 13.74 0.10 -22.18
CA GLN A 84 13.08 -0.56 -23.30
C GLN A 84 13.21 -2.08 -23.12
N PRO A 85 12.15 -2.86 -23.33
CA PRO A 85 12.20 -4.32 -23.27
C PRO A 85 13.09 -4.94 -24.36
#